data_AF-A0A4Y9RV23-F1
#
_entry.id   AF-A0A4Y9RV23-F1
#
_cell.length_a   1.000
_cell.length_b   1.000
_cell.length_c   1.000
_cell.angle_alpha   90.00
_cell.angle_beta   90.00
_cell.angle_gamma   90.00
#
_symmetry.space_group_name_H-M   'P 1'
#
loop_
_entity.id
_entity.type
_entity.pdbx_description
1 polymer ?
#
loop_
_entity_poly.entity_id
_entity_poly.type
_entity_poly.pdbx_seq_one_letter_code
_entity_poly.pdbx_strand_id
1 'polypeptide(L)'
;MTIKARLLCLCLTAFAAVAVAGEGRAQTASTLTAPVQAAWTRVRSALTPQQQANEVRAFMAALASANGRPTLPPLDARDIASGRAVSLDDPALLLRPQAHEITLTVGGQFLIFRPLSRASLEPFFGR
;
A
#
# COMPACT_ATOMS: atom_id res chain seq x y z
N MET A 1 -40.52 37.31 -32.89
CA MET A 1 -39.52 38.36 -33.18
C MET A 1 -39.59 39.43 -32.11
N THR A 2 -38.60 39.52 -31.21
CA THR A 2 -37.79 40.73 -30.94
C THR A 2 -36.78 40.42 -29.83
N ILE A 3 -35.50 40.59 -30.14
CA ILE A 3 -34.35 40.50 -29.24
C ILE A 3 -34.24 41.83 -28.48
N LYS A 4 -34.04 41.80 -27.16
CA LYS A 4 -33.53 42.95 -26.40
C LYS A 4 -32.50 42.48 -25.38
N ALA A 5 -31.24 42.71 -25.75
CA ALA A 5 -30.05 42.56 -24.92
C ALA A 5 -29.92 43.72 -23.91
N ARG A 6 -29.51 43.43 -22.68
CA ARG A 6 -28.62 44.26 -21.80
C ARG A 6 -28.04 43.32 -20.71
N LEU A 7 -26.78 42.88 -20.80
CA LEU A 7 -25.50 43.49 -20.36
C LEU A 7 -25.26 43.50 -18.84
N LEU A 8 -24.01 43.16 -18.47
CA LEU A 8 -23.35 43.09 -17.15
C LEU A 8 -23.58 41.79 -16.35
N CYS A 9 -22.58 41.12 -15.77
CA CYS A 9 -21.22 41.52 -15.43
C CYS A 9 -20.29 40.29 -15.39
N LEU A 10 -19.07 40.45 -15.91
CA LEU A 10 -17.94 39.54 -15.75
C LEU A 10 -17.63 39.32 -14.26
N CYS A 11 -17.45 38.06 -13.85
CA CYS A 11 -16.42 37.66 -12.90
C CYS A 11 -15.91 36.26 -13.32
N LEU A 12 -14.89 36.27 -14.19
CA LEU A 12 -13.98 35.14 -14.34
C LEU A 12 -13.30 34.93 -12.97
N THR A 13 -13.54 33.80 -12.32
CA THR A 13 -12.60 33.27 -11.34
C THR A 13 -12.01 31.99 -11.91
N ALA A 14 -10.84 32.16 -12.52
CA ALA A 14 -9.93 31.09 -12.87
C ALA A 14 -9.59 30.31 -11.61
N PHE A 15 -10.05 29.05 -11.53
CA PHE A 15 -9.48 28.10 -10.60
C PHE A 15 -8.11 27.71 -11.15
N ALA A 16 -7.07 28.34 -10.62
CA ALA A 16 -5.69 27.95 -10.85
C ALA A 16 -5.51 26.52 -10.35
N ALA A 17 -5.46 25.57 -11.29
CA ALA A 17 -4.94 24.24 -11.03
C ALA A 17 -3.46 24.40 -10.68
N VAL A 18 -3.14 24.34 -9.38
CA VAL A 18 -1.77 24.14 -8.92
C VAL A 18 -1.38 22.73 -9.37
N ALA A 19 -0.74 22.66 -10.54
CA ALA A 19 0.05 21.51 -10.93
C ALA A 19 1.28 21.51 -10.02
N VAL A 20 1.19 20.79 -8.89
CA VAL A 20 2.38 20.32 -8.20
C VAL A 20 3.05 19.34 -9.16
N ALA A 21 4.01 19.84 -9.93
CA ALA A 21 5.03 19.04 -10.58
C ALA A 21 5.95 18.47 -9.48
N GLY A 22 5.41 17.51 -8.73
CA GLY A 22 6.22 16.57 -7.99
C GLY A 22 6.60 15.47 -8.96
N GLU A 23 7.88 15.38 -9.30
CA GLU A 23 8.47 14.21 -9.95
C GLU A 23 8.40 13.01 -8.98
N GLY A 24 7.19 12.58 -8.66
CA GLY A 24 6.95 11.26 -8.12
C GLY A 24 7.13 10.31 -9.28
N ARG A 25 8.29 9.66 -9.36
CA ARG A 25 8.46 8.45 -10.17
C ARG A 25 7.19 7.64 -10.00
N ALA A 26 6.43 7.47 -11.08
CA ALA A 26 5.33 6.52 -11.11
C ALA A 26 5.98 5.16 -10.84
N GLN A 27 6.04 4.77 -9.56
CA GLN A 27 6.34 3.41 -9.17
C GLN A 27 5.33 2.59 -9.93
N THR A 28 5.80 1.82 -10.92
CA THR A 28 4.98 0.88 -11.68
C THR A 28 4.14 0.12 -10.66
N ALA A 29 2.84 0.40 -10.63
CA ALA A 29 1.95 -0.13 -9.63
C ALA A 29 2.02 -1.65 -9.72
N SER A 30 2.43 -2.32 -8.64
CA SER A 30 2.54 -3.77 -8.62
C SER A 30 1.21 -4.40 -9.00
N THR A 31 1.17 -5.33 -9.95
CA THR A 31 -0.12 -5.87 -10.45
C THR A 31 -0.75 -6.86 -9.47
N LEU A 32 -2.02 -6.67 -9.11
CA LEU A 32 -2.80 -7.62 -8.29
C LEU A 32 -3.46 -8.69 -9.18
N THR A 33 -2.67 -9.67 -9.61
CA THR A 33 -3.17 -10.79 -10.42
C THR A 33 -3.86 -11.85 -9.54
N ALA A 34 -4.63 -12.76 -10.15
CA ALA A 34 -5.30 -13.83 -9.40
C ALA A 34 -4.33 -14.71 -8.56
N PRO A 35 -3.13 -15.08 -9.05
CA PRO A 35 -2.14 -15.77 -8.21
C PRO A 35 -1.67 -14.95 -6.99
N VAL A 36 -1.47 -13.65 -7.16
CA VAL A 36 -1.07 -12.74 -6.07
C VAL A 36 -2.20 -12.62 -5.04
N GLN A 37 -3.44 -12.47 -5.51
CA GLN A 37 -4.64 -12.46 -4.66
C GLN A 37 -4.78 -13.77 -3.85
N ALA A 38 -4.58 -14.93 -4.50
CA ALA A 38 -4.67 -16.23 -3.84
C ALA A 38 -3.59 -16.41 -2.78
N ALA A 39 -2.35 -15.98 -3.07
CA ALA A 39 -1.26 -15.98 -2.09
C ALA A 39 -1.58 -15.05 -0.90
N TRP A 40 -2.13 -13.87 -1.18
CA TRP A 40 -2.56 -12.94 -0.15
C TRP A 40 -3.64 -13.53 0.77
N THR A 41 -4.63 -14.23 0.22
CA THR A 41 -5.64 -14.94 1.02
C THR A 41 -4.99 -15.93 1.99
N ARG A 42 -3.95 -16.65 1.57
CA ARG A 42 -3.22 -17.60 2.43
C ARG A 42 -2.42 -16.90 3.55
N VAL A 43 -1.84 -15.73 3.28
CA VAL A 43 -1.21 -14.90 4.33
C VAL A 43 -2.20 -14.59 5.44
N ARG A 44 -3.42 -14.19 5.09
CA ARG A 44 -4.46 -13.87 6.08
C ARG A 44 -5.05 -15.08 6.78
N SER A 45 -5.09 -16.24 6.14
CA SER A 45 -5.61 -17.47 6.74
C SER A 45 -4.57 -18.23 7.57
N ALA A 46 -3.32 -17.79 7.60
CA ALA A 46 -2.26 -18.44 8.36
C ALA A 46 -2.53 -18.35 9.87
N LEU A 47 -2.40 -19.48 10.56
CA LEU A 47 -2.72 -19.59 11.99
C LEU A 47 -1.47 -19.61 12.88
N THR A 48 -0.30 -19.88 12.30
CA THR A 48 0.96 -19.95 13.04
C THR A 48 1.99 -18.96 12.52
N PRO A 49 2.92 -18.51 13.38
CA PRO A 49 4.05 -17.67 12.98
C PRO A 49 4.81 -18.18 11.74
N GLN A 50 5.19 -19.45 11.76
CA GLN A 50 5.98 -20.06 10.69
C GLN A 50 5.19 -20.16 9.40
N GLN A 51 3.90 -20.54 9.48
CA GLN A 51 3.03 -20.59 8.31
C GLN A 51 2.89 -19.20 7.69
N GLN A 52 2.61 -18.17 8.48
CA GLN A 52 2.45 -16.82 7.93
C GLN A 52 3.74 -16.32 7.28
N ALA A 53 4.90 -16.57 7.89
CA ALA A 53 6.19 -16.22 7.27
C ALA A 53 6.41 -16.92 5.92
N ASN A 54 6.03 -18.20 5.81
CA ASN A 54 6.09 -18.96 4.56
C ASN A 54 5.14 -18.38 3.50
N GLU A 55 3.90 -18.08 3.87
CA GLU A 55 2.92 -17.51 2.94
C GLU A 55 3.30 -16.09 2.50
N VAL A 56 3.89 -15.27 3.37
CA VAL A 56 4.41 -13.94 2.99
C VAL A 56 5.52 -14.07 1.95
N ARG A 57 6.47 -15.01 2.15
CA ARG A 57 7.51 -15.29 1.14
C ARG A 57 6.91 -15.75 -0.19
N ALA A 58 5.90 -16.61 -0.15
CA ALA A 58 5.19 -17.06 -1.35
C ALA A 58 4.42 -15.91 -2.05
N PHE A 59 3.81 -15.01 -1.27
CA PHE A 59 3.17 -13.80 -1.78
C PHE A 59 4.16 -12.87 -2.48
N MET A 60 5.32 -12.61 -1.86
CA MET A 60 6.38 -11.79 -2.48
C MET A 60 6.94 -12.43 -3.76
N ALA A 61 7.07 -13.76 -3.79
CA ALA A 61 7.47 -14.48 -5.00
C ALA A 61 6.42 -14.39 -6.12
N ALA A 62 5.13 -14.53 -5.80
CA ALA A 62 4.04 -14.34 -6.75
C ALA A 62 3.99 -12.90 -7.28
N LEU A 63 4.23 -11.92 -6.41
CA LEU A 63 4.32 -10.50 -6.79
C LEU A 63 5.50 -10.24 -7.73
N ALA A 64 6.66 -10.81 -7.43
CA ALA A 64 7.84 -10.70 -8.28
C ALA A 64 7.60 -11.33 -9.67
N SER A 65 6.97 -12.50 -9.72
CA SER A 65 6.60 -13.17 -10.97
C SER A 65 5.62 -12.33 -11.79
N ALA A 66 4.57 -11.77 -11.16
CA ALA A 66 3.57 -10.94 -11.83
C ALA A 66 4.16 -9.63 -12.39
N ASN A 67 5.20 -9.08 -11.76
CA ASN A 67 5.87 -7.86 -12.20
C ASN A 67 7.10 -8.14 -13.09
N GLY A 68 7.47 -9.41 -13.31
CA GLY A 68 8.68 -9.81 -14.05
C GLY A 68 10.01 -9.48 -13.37
N ARG A 69 9.98 -9.00 -12.11
CA ARG A 69 11.16 -8.64 -11.31
C ARG A 69 10.84 -8.60 -9.81
N PRO A 70 11.82 -8.83 -8.92
CA PRO A 70 11.66 -8.56 -7.49
C PRO A 70 11.17 -7.13 -7.26
N THR A 71 10.07 -6.99 -6.53
CA THR A 71 9.41 -5.70 -6.28
C THR A 71 8.96 -5.65 -4.83
N LEU A 72 9.33 -4.58 -4.12
CA LEU A 72 8.79 -4.27 -2.80
C LEU A 72 7.59 -3.34 -2.97
N PRO A 73 6.36 -3.76 -2.58
CA PRO A 73 5.21 -2.88 -2.61
C PRO A 73 5.36 -1.78 -1.54
N PRO A 74 4.75 -0.59 -1.74
CA PRO A 74 4.64 0.41 -0.69
C PRO A 74 4.00 -0.19 0.57
N LEU A 75 4.56 0.18 1.72
CA LEU A 75 4.29 -0.40 3.03
C LEU A 75 4.01 0.73 4.01
N ASP A 76 2.96 0.58 4.80
CA ASP A 76 2.68 1.43 5.97
C ASP A 76 2.48 0.53 7.19
N ALA A 77 2.85 1.04 8.36
CA ALA A 77 2.62 0.36 9.62
C ALA A 77 1.84 1.26 10.59
N ARG A 78 0.99 0.65 11.41
CA ARG A 78 0.33 1.32 12.52
C ARG A 78 0.41 0.49 13.79
N ASP A 79 0.52 1.15 14.92
CA ASP A 79 0.33 0.52 16.23
C ASP A 79 -1.17 0.31 16.47
N ILE A 80 -1.55 -0.91 16.86
CA ILE A 80 -2.97 -1.30 17.01
C ILE A 80 -3.60 -0.61 18.23
N ALA A 81 -2.83 -0.45 19.31
CA ALA A 81 -3.36 0.07 20.57
C ALA A 81 -3.68 1.58 20.48
N SER A 82 -2.79 2.35 19.85
CA SER A 82 -2.92 3.80 19.71
C SER A 82 -3.54 4.23 18.37
N GLY A 83 -3.59 3.35 17.38
CA GLY A 83 -4.03 3.66 16.02
C GLY A 83 -3.07 4.57 15.24
N ARG A 84 -1.90 4.90 15.80
CA ARG A 84 -0.94 5.82 15.19
C ARG A 84 -0.08 5.13 14.14
N ALA A 85 0.29 5.88 13.12
CA ALA A 85 1.31 5.46 12.16
C ALA A 85 2.66 5.23 12.88
N VAL A 86 3.37 4.19 12.46
CA VAL A 86 4.68 3.80 12.99
C VAL A 86 5.68 3.86 11.84
N SER A 87 6.85 4.45 12.10
CA SER A 87 7.94 4.49 11.12
C SER A 87 8.41 3.07 10.80
N LEU A 88 8.67 2.79 9.52
CA LEU A 88 9.19 1.47 9.09
C LEU A 88 10.59 1.16 9.65
N ASP A 89 11.34 2.19 10.03
CA ASP A 89 12.66 2.03 10.67
C ASP A 89 12.58 1.84 12.19
N ASP A 90 11.38 1.92 12.78
CA ASP A 90 11.19 1.74 14.22
C ASP A 90 11.51 0.29 14.63
N PRO A 91 12.48 0.05 15.53
CA PRO A 91 12.81 -1.29 15.98
C PRO A 91 11.62 -2.00 16.66
N ALA A 92 10.65 -1.26 17.19
CA ALA A 92 9.44 -1.81 17.80
C ALA A 92 8.65 -2.71 16.83
N LEU A 93 8.69 -2.43 15.52
CA LEU A 93 8.04 -3.28 14.51
C LEU A 93 8.57 -4.71 14.54
N LEU A 94 9.87 -4.89 14.69
CA LEU A 94 10.50 -6.22 14.71
C LEU A 94 10.52 -6.86 16.10
N LEU A 95 10.55 -6.04 17.15
CA LEU A 95 10.52 -6.51 18.54
C LEU A 95 9.12 -6.95 18.97
N ARG A 96 8.08 -6.25 18.53
CA ARG A 96 6.68 -6.50 18.87
C ARG A 96 5.80 -6.54 17.61
N PRO A 97 6.06 -7.44 16.66
CA PRO A 97 5.35 -7.52 15.38
C PRO A 97 3.83 -7.61 15.55
N GLN A 98 3.38 -8.35 16.57
CA GLN A 98 1.96 -8.53 16.86
C GLN A 98 1.28 -7.27 17.42
N ALA A 99 2.01 -6.25 17.87
CA ALA A 99 1.39 -4.99 18.30
C ALA A 99 0.98 -4.10 17.12
N HIS A 100 1.38 -4.47 15.91
CA HIS A 100 1.25 -3.63 14.73
C HIS A 100 0.36 -4.25 13.68
N GLU A 101 -0.25 -3.40 12.87
CA GLU A 101 -0.91 -3.78 11.64
C GLU A 101 -0.15 -3.18 10.47
N ILE A 102 -0.02 -3.99 9.42
CA ILE A 102 0.71 -3.66 8.22
C ILE A 102 -0.25 -3.50 7.06
N THR A 103 -0.08 -2.42 6.31
CA THR A 103 -0.80 -2.16 5.06
C THR A 103 0.18 -2.17 3.90
N LEU A 104 -0.09 -2.99 2.89
CA LEU A 104 0.65 -3.04 1.64
C LEU A 104 -0.21 -2.44 0.53
N THR A 105 0.38 -1.66 -0.36
CA THR A 105 -0.33 -1.16 -1.55
C THR A 105 0.08 -1.96 -2.78
N VAL A 106 -0.86 -2.72 -3.36
CA VAL A 106 -0.64 -3.52 -4.57
C VAL A 106 -1.76 -3.25 -5.55
N GLY A 107 -1.43 -2.74 -6.74
CA GLY A 107 -2.40 -2.51 -7.82
C GLY A 107 -3.47 -1.49 -7.44
N GLY A 108 -3.14 -0.52 -6.58
CA GLY A 108 -4.09 0.43 -6.02
C GLY A 108 -5.03 -0.15 -4.96
N GLN A 109 -4.79 -1.37 -4.49
CA GLN A 109 -5.54 -2.00 -3.40
C GLN A 109 -4.71 -2.01 -2.11
N PHE A 110 -5.38 -1.83 -0.98
CA PHE A 110 -4.79 -1.92 0.35
C PHE A 110 -4.94 -3.34 0.90
N LEU A 111 -3.82 -4.02 1.08
CA LEU A 111 -3.72 -5.37 1.61
C LEU A 111 -3.24 -5.30 3.05
N ILE A 112 -4.13 -5.61 3.98
CA ILE A 112 -3.91 -5.41 5.41
C ILE A 112 -3.73 -6.74 6.15
N PHE A 113 -2.69 -6.86 6.98
CA PHE A 113 -2.53 -8.00 7.88
C PHE A 113 -1.83 -7.64 9.19
N ARG A 114 -2.04 -8.48 10.21
CA ARG A 114 -1.31 -8.44 11.49
C ARG A 114 -0.19 -9.48 11.45
N PRO A 115 1.08 -9.07 11.58
CA PRO A 115 2.19 -10.02 11.63
C PRO A 115 2.14 -10.87 12.91
N LEU A 116 2.26 -12.18 12.76
CA LEU A 116 2.32 -13.13 13.87
C LEU A 116 3.74 -13.23 14.44
N SER A 117 4.75 -12.84 13.67
CA SER A 117 6.15 -12.86 14.10
C SER A 117 7.03 -11.91 13.29
N ARG A 118 8.27 -11.76 13.74
CA ARG A 118 9.32 -11.01 13.03
C ARG A 118 9.59 -11.61 11.65
N ALA A 119 9.60 -12.94 11.54
CA ALA A 119 9.83 -13.63 10.28
C ALA A 119 8.75 -13.35 9.22
N SER A 120 7.54 -12.94 9.65
CA SER A 120 6.46 -12.51 8.76
C SER A 120 6.70 -11.12 8.16
N LEU A 121 7.61 -10.33 8.74
CA LEU A 121 7.97 -8.99 8.30
C LEU A 121 9.25 -8.96 7.46
N GLU A 122 10.20 -9.85 7.75
CA GLU A 122 11.53 -9.88 7.10
C GLU A 122 11.51 -9.73 5.57
N PRO A 123 10.60 -10.38 4.81
CA PRO A 123 10.56 -10.25 3.35
C PRO A 123 10.33 -8.82 2.82
N PHE A 124 9.80 -7.91 3.64
CA PHE A 124 9.55 -6.51 3.25
C PHE A 124 10.73 -5.58 3.54
N PHE A 125 11.66 -5.99 4.42
CA PHE A 125 12.76 -5.14 4.87
C PHE A 125 14.10 -5.44 4.19
N GLY A 126 14.16 -6.42 3.29
CA GLY A 126 15.28 -6.63 2.35
C GLY A 126 16.65 -6.79 3.01
N ARG A 127 16.71 -7.34 4.22
CA ARG A 127 17.95 -7.62 4.95
C ARG A 127 18.39 -9.06 4.75
#